data_AF-A0A177QZ39-F1
#
_entry.id   AF-A0A177QZ39-F1
#
_cell.length_a   1.000
_cell.length_b   1.000
_cell.length_c   1.000
_cell.angle_alpha   90.00
_cell.angle_beta   90.00
_cell.angle_gamma   90.00
#
_symmetry.space_group_name_H-M   'P 1'
#
loop_
_entity.id
_entity.type
_entity.pdbx_description
1 polymer ?
#
loop_
_entity_poly.entity_id
_entity_poly.type
_entity_poly.pdbx_seq_one_letter_code
_entity_poly.pdbx_strand_id
1 'polypeptide(L)'
;MEGGSMRLILFSCIALAGCAAAPMTESECRDTNWYERGRIDARVYTIQPAVDQYARQCAAYGLQAPVAEYMEGWRIGYGEWNTGGRM
;
A
#
# COMPACT_ATOMS: atom_id res chain seq x y z
N MET A 1 26.15 37.93 26.35
CA MET A 1 25.02 37.06 26.75
C MET A 1 24.07 37.00 25.56
N GLU A 2 24.33 36.09 24.63
CA GLU A 2 23.49 35.88 23.44
C GLU A 2 22.62 34.65 23.69
N GLY A 3 21.51 34.88 24.38
CA GLY A 3 20.53 33.86 24.74
C GLY A 3 19.19 34.23 24.13
N GLY A 4 18.85 33.58 23.01
CA GLY A 4 17.52 33.68 22.45
C GLY A 4 17.55 33.76 20.93
N SER A 5 17.41 32.59 20.28
CA SER A 5 16.76 32.38 18.97
C SER A 5 17.22 31.11 18.24
N MET A 6 18.05 30.25 18.85
CA MET A 6 18.42 28.94 18.27
C MET A 6 17.56 27.79 18.80
N ARG A 7 16.28 28.03 19.14
CA ARG A 7 15.33 26.97 19.54
C ARG A 7 14.12 26.84 18.63
N LEU A 8 13.93 27.75 17.67
CA LEU A 8 12.76 27.76 16.79
C LEU A 8 12.99 27.15 15.41
N ILE A 9 14.23 26.79 15.04
CA ILE A 9 14.55 26.21 13.72
C ILE A 9 14.51 24.67 13.73
N LEU A 10 14.40 24.03 14.90
CA LEU A 10 14.44 22.57 15.02
C LEU A 10 13.10 21.85 14.84
N PHE A 11 11.97 22.57 14.71
CA PHE A 11 10.64 21.96 14.62
C PHE A 11 10.12 21.73 13.19
N SER A 12 10.77 22.26 12.16
CA SER A 12 10.25 22.17 10.77
C SER A 12 10.71 20.96 9.95
N CYS A 13 11.58 20.09 10.48
CA CYS A 13 12.16 18.98 9.70
C CYS A 13 11.42 17.63 9.82
N ILE A 14 10.33 17.52 10.58
CA ILE A 14 9.67 16.22 10.86
C ILE A 14 8.51 15.93 9.90
N ALA A 15 8.03 16.91 9.11
CA ALA A 15 6.88 16.72 8.21
C ALA A 15 7.20 15.96 6.90
N LEU A 16 8.43 15.49 6.68
CA LEU A 16 8.81 14.67 5.51
C LEU A 16 9.07 13.19 5.86
N ALA A 17 8.64 12.73 7.04
CA ALA A 17 8.72 11.32 7.41
C ALA A 17 7.67 10.49 6.62
N GLY A 18 8.04 10.10 5.40
CA GLY A 18 7.68 8.81 4.81
C GLY A 18 6.54 8.81 3.79
N CYS A 19 6.89 8.74 2.50
CA CYS A 19 6.11 7.99 1.50
C CYS A 19 6.25 6.47 1.71
N ALA A 20 6.33 6.00 2.96
CA ALA A 20 6.22 4.58 3.25
C ALA A 20 4.72 4.27 3.24
N ALA A 21 4.28 3.48 2.27
CA ALA A 21 2.90 3.00 2.23
C ALA A 21 2.53 2.48 3.61
N ALA A 22 1.51 3.08 4.23
CA ALA A 22 1.06 2.68 5.55
C ALA A 22 0.66 1.19 5.51
N PRO A 23 1.03 0.39 6.54
CA PRO A 23 0.59 -1.00 6.62
C PRO A 23 -0.95 -1.05 6.68
N MET A 24 -1.55 -2.11 6.11
CA MET A 24 -3.00 -2.32 6.19
C MET A 24 -3.46 -2.38 7.64
N THR A 25 -4.54 -1.69 7.91
CA THR A 25 -5.30 -1.78 9.17
C THR A 25 -6.09 -3.08 9.25
N GLU A 26 -6.53 -3.47 10.45
CA GLU A 26 -7.39 -4.66 10.63
C GLU A 26 -8.68 -4.58 9.78
N SER A 27 -9.33 -3.41 9.76
CA SER A 27 -10.55 -3.21 8.97
C SER A 27 -10.28 -3.36 7.48
N GLU A 28 -9.15 -2.85 6.99
CA GLU A 28 -8.79 -3.06 5.59
C GLU A 28 -8.54 -4.54 5.31
N CYS A 29 -7.87 -5.28 6.19
CA CYS A 29 -7.66 -6.72 6.01
C CYS A 29 -8.98 -7.51 5.94
N ARG A 30 -10.01 -7.07 6.68
CA ARG A 30 -11.32 -7.73 6.74
C ARG A 30 -12.24 -7.36 5.60
N ASP A 31 -12.31 -6.06 5.27
CA ASP A 31 -13.34 -5.48 4.42
C ASP A 31 -12.83 -5.14 3.01
N THR A 32 -11.53 -5.31 2.74
CA THR A 32 -10.97 -5.11 1.40
C THR A 32 -11.59 -6.09 0.40
N ASN A 33 -12.02 -5.57 -0.74
CA ASN A 33 -12.27 -6.39 -1.92
C ASN A 33 -10.91 -6.82 -2.50
N TRP A 34 -10.49 -8.05 -2.20
CA TRP A 34 -9.16 -8.56 -2.54
C TRP A 34 -8.95 -8.72 -4.04
N TYR A 35 -9.98 -9.11 -4.78
CA TYR A 35 -9.96 -9.11 -6.23
C TYR A 35 -9.69 -7.71 -6.80
N GLU A 36 -10.45 -6.71 -6.36
CA GLU A 36 -10.28 -5.34 -6.86
C GLU A 36 -8.94 -4.75 -6.44
N ARG A 37 -8.47 -5.05 -5.23
CA ARG A 37 -7.12 -4.67 -4.77
C ARG A 37 -6.05 -5.19 -5.72
N GLY A 38 -6.04 -6.50 -6.01
CA GLY A 38 -5.08 -7.09 -6.93
C GLY A 38 -5.15 -6.48 -8.32
N ARG A 39 -6.38 -6.26 -8.82
CA ARG A 39 -6.60 -5.65 -10.14
C ARG A 39 -6.04 -4.22 -10.22
N ILE A 40 -6.26 -3.39 -9.20
CA ILE A 40 -5.72 -2.04 -9.13
C ILE A 40 -4.19 -2.06 -8.99
N ASP A 41 -3.64 -2.94 -8.15
CA ASP A 41 -2.18 -3.09 -7.98
C ASP A 41 -1.49 -3.37 -9.32
N ALA A 42 -2.06 -4.24 -10.13
CA ALA A 42 -1.54 -4.53 -11.46
C ALA A 42 -1.82 -3.42 -12.48
N ARG A 43 -3.06 -2.93 -12.56
CA ARG A 43 -3.50 -2.02 -13.62
C ARG A 43 -3.05 -0.58 -13.41
N VAL A 44 -3.25 -0.07 -12.19
CA VAL A 44 -3.09 1.35 -11.85
C VAL A 44 -1.70 1.59 -11.32
N TYR A 45 -1.26 0.78 -10.36
CA TYR A 45 0.04 0.94 -9.73
C TYR A 45 1.16 0.24 -10.48
N THR A 46 0.83 -0.72 -11.38
CA THR A 46 1.81 -1.49 -12.16
C THR A 46 2.90 -2.13 -11.29
N ILE A 47 2.50 -2.57 -10.09
CA ILE A 47 3.41 -3.21 -9.15
C ILE A 47 3.32 -4.73 -9.26
N GLN A 48 4.40 -5.39 -8.86
CA GLN A 48 4.40 -6.83 -8.66
C GLN A 48 3.36 -7.25 -7.62
N PRO A 49 2.85 -8.49 -7.67
CA PRO A 49 1.90 -8.99 -6.68
C PRO A 49 2.46 -8.80 -5.26
N ALA A 50 1.74 -8.05 -4.43
CA ALA A 50 2.11 -7.74 -3.06
C ALA A 50 1.42 -8.66 -2.03
N VAL A 51 0.82 -9.75 -2.48
CA VAL A 51 -0.03 -10.63 -1.65
C VAL A 51 0.67 -11.18 -0.42
N ASP A 52 1.96 -11.52 -0.51
CA ASP A 52 2.75 -12.00 0.63
C ASP A 52 2.95 -10.90 1.68
N GLN A 53 3.06 -9.65 1.24
CA GLN A 53 3.14 -8.51 2.16
C GLN A 53 1.81 -8.33 2.89
N TYR A 54 0.69 -8.35 2.17
CA TYR A 54 -0.64 -8.27 2.78
C TYR A 54 -0.92 -9.43 3.72
N ALA A 55 -0.55 -10.66 3.34
CA ALA A 55 -0.68 -11.83 4.20
C ALA A 55 0.08 -11.65 5.53
N ARG A 56 1.31 -11.12 5.49
CA ARG A 56 2.09 -10.82 6.71
C ARG A 56 1.46 -9.73 7.56
N GLN A 57 0.94 -8.67 6.93
CA GLN A 57 0.30 -7.56 7.65
C GLN A 57 -1.01 -8.01 8.32
N CYS A 58 -1.86 -8.74 7.59
CA CYS A 58 -3.13 -9.22 8.12
C CYS A 58 -2.98 -10.31 9.18
N ALA A 59 -1.92 -11.13 9.08
CA ALA A 59 -1.60 -12.14 10.09
C ALA A 59 -1.35 -11.53 11.48
N ALA A 60 -0.89 -10.27 11.56
CA ALA A 60 -0.72 -9.56 12.83
C ALA A 60 -2.06 -9.36 13.59
N TYR A 61 -3.18 -9.41 12.87
CA TYR A 61 -4.54 -9.32 13.41
C TYR A 61 -5.25 -10.68 13.45
N GLY A 62 -4.56 -11.79 13.16
CA GLY A 62 -5.16 -13.12 13.05
C GLY A 62 -6.04 -13.31 11.80
N LEU A 63 -5.95 -12.40 10.82
CA LEU A 63 -6.69 -12.46 9.56
C LEU A 63 -5.80 -13.03 8.45
N GLN A 64 -6.42 -13.67 7.46
CA GLN A 64 -5.73 -14.20 6.28
C GLN A 64 -6.15 -13.41 5.05
N ALA A 65 -5.17 -12.94 4.27
CA ALA A 65 -5.43 -12.36 2.96
C ALA A 65 -5.90 -13.47 1.99
N PRO A 66 -7.06 -13.33 1.33
CA PRO A 66 -7.55 -14.23 0.27
C PRO A 66 -6.62 -14.21 -0.96
N VAL A 67 -5.57 -15.02 -0.92
CA VAL A 67 -4.50 -15.04 -1.93
C VAL A 67 -5.05 -15.32 -3.34
N ALA A 68 -5.97 -16.27 -3.47
CA ALA A 68 -6.54 -16.65 -4.75
C ALA A 68 -7.33 -15.50 -5.40
N GLU A 69 -8.15 -14.79 -4.62
CA GLU A 69 -8.95 -13.65 -5.11
C GLU A 69 -8.05 -12.49 -5.53
N TYR A 70 -7.06 -12.17 -4.70
CA TYR A 70 -6.07 -11.15 -5.02
C TYR A 70 -5.32 -11.47 -6.33
N MET A 71 -4.81 -12.70 -6.46
CA MET A 71 -4.01 -13.10 -7.62
C MET A 71 -4.84 -13.13 -8.90
N GLU A 72 -6.11 -13.54 -8.82
CA GLU A 72 -7.01 -13.50 -9.96
C GLU A 72 -7.28 -12.06 -10.42
N GLY A 73 -7.54 -11.15 -9.47
CA GLY A 73 -7.64 -9.71 -9.75
C GLY A 73 -6.37 -9.16 -10.39
N TRP A 74 -5.20 -9.48 -9.83
CA TRP A 74 -3.90 -9.04 -10.34
C TRP A 74 -3.66 -9.50 -11.77
N ARG A 75 -3.95 -10.78 -12.08
CA ARG A 75 -3.83 -11.34 -13.43
C ARG A 75 -4.70 -10.58 -14.44
N ILE A 76 -5.95 -10.28 -14.07
CA ILE A 76 -6.85 -9.49 -14.91
C ILE A 76 -6.31 -8.08 -15.10
N GLY A 77 -5.96 -7.37 -14.02
CA GLY A 77 -5.46 -6.00 -14.07
C GLY A 77 -4.16 -5.86 -14.88
N TYR A 78 -3.29 -6.87 -14.82
CA TYR A 78 -2.07 -6.92 -15.62
C TYR A 78 -2.38 -7.09 -17.11
N GLY A 79 -3.37 -7.91 -17.45
CA GLY A 79 -3.89 -8.02 -18.82
C GLY A 79 -4.49 -6.71 -19.33
N GLU A 80 -5.28 -6.02 -18.48
CA GLU A 80 -5.86 -4.71 -18.79
C GLU A 80 -4.79 -3.65 -19.07
N TRP A 81 -3.73 -3.60 -18.25
CA TRP A 81 -2.60 -2.71 -18.48
C TRP A 81 -1.90 -2.98 -19.82
N ASN A 82 -1.66 -4.25 -20.15
CA ASN A 82 -0.97 -4.64 -21.38
C ASN A 82 -1.77 -4.35 -22.66
N THR A 83 -3.10 -4.43 -22.59
CA THR A 83 -4.01 -4.31 -23.74
C THR A 83 -4.61 -2.91 -23.91
N GLY A 84 -4.84 -2.16 -22.83
CA GLY A 84 -5.53 -0.86 -22.85
C GLY A 84 -4.78 0.30 -22.20
N GLY A 85 -3.68 0.06 -21.46
CA GLY A 85 -2.91 1.10 -20.75
C GLY A 85 -1.78 1.74 -21.57
N ARG A 86 -1.70 1.46 -22.88
CA ARG A 86 -0.64 1.93 -23.79
C ARG A 86 -1.04 3.15 -24.64
N MET A 87 -2.07 3.89 -24.23
CA MET A 87 -2.51 5.13 -24.89
C MET A 87 -1.92 6.36 -24.19
#